data_AF-A0A939U9X4-F1
#
_entry.id   AF-A0A939U9X4-F1
#
_cell.length_a   1.000
_cell.length_b   1.000
_cell.length_c   1.000
_cell.angle_alpha   90.00
_cell.angle_beta   90.00
_cell.angle_gamma   90.00
#
_symmetry.space_group_name_H-M   'P 1'
#
loop_
_entity.id
_entity.type
_entity.pdbx_description
1 polymer ?
#
loop_
_entity_poly.entity_id
_entity_poly.type
_entity_poly.pdbx_seq_one_letter_code
_entity_poly.pdbx_strand_id
1 'polypeptide(L)' 'DTHPAGLPGNDDTGTMSAWAVFSMMGVYPDCPGEAAYTLTKPVFDTVEIDGKILIRKDRRIRKYRVTHDEFLKTYAK' A
#
# COMPACT_ATOMS: atom_id res chain seq x y z
N ASP A 1 9.04 -15.45 -0.78
CA ASP A 1 9.12 -16.91 -0.84
C ASP A 1 7.77 -17.41 -1.32
N THR A 2 7.71 -18.17 -2.42
CA THR A 2 6.44 -18.67 -3.00
C THR A 2 6.14 -20.11 -2.58
N HIS A 3 6.91 -20.65 -1.64
CA HIS A 3 6.70 -21.97 -1.09
C HIS A 3 5.52 -22.02 -0.11
N PRO A 4 4.91 -23.21 0.10
CA PRO A 4 3.74 -23.38 0.98
C PRO A 4 3.94 -22.92 2.43
N ALA A 5 5.20 -22.77 2.87
CA ALA A 5 5.59 -22.25 4.19
C ALA A 5 6.00 -20.76 4.17
N GLY A 6 5.73 -20.03 3.08
CA GLY A 6 6.26 -18.68 2.82
C GLY A 6 5.63 -17.55 3.64
N LEU A 7 4.56 -17.82 4.40
CA LEU A 7 3.99 -16.87 5.35
C LEU A 7 4.68 -17.03 6.72
N PRO A 8 5.27 -15.98 7.29
CA PRO A 8 5.93 -16.05 8.59
C PRO A 8 4.95 -16.21 9.78
N GLY A 9 3.63 -16.26 9.55
CA GLY A 9 2.58 -16.36 10.56
C GLY A 9 1.21 -16.78 9.98
N ASN A 10 0.18 -16.85 10.83
CA ASN A 10 -1.18 -17.16 10.39
C ASN A 10 -1.73 -16.05 9.49
N ASP A 11 -2.43 -16.41 8.42
CA ASP A 11 -3.03 -15.44 7.50
C ASP A 11 -4.24 -14.69 8.10
N ASP A 12 -4.71 -15.07 9.29
CA ASP A 12 -5.83 -14.44 10.03
C ASP A 12 -6.97 -14.00 9.11
N THR A 13 -7.49 -14.94 8.31
CA THR A 13 -8.58 -14.71 7.34
C THR A 13 -8.27 -13.64 6.28
N GLY A 14 -7.01 -13.54 5.83
CA GLY A 14 -6.55 -12.63 4.77
C GLY A 14 -5.95 -11.32 5.29
N THR A 15 -5.79 -11.16 6.60
CA THR A 15 -5.22 -9.95 7.22
C THR A 15 -3.75 -9.78 6.83
N MET A 16 -2.96 -10.85 6.85
CA MET A 16 -1.56 -10.79 6.41
C MET A 16 -1.43 -10.58 4.90
N SER A 17 -2.30 -11.24 4.13
CA SER A 17 -2.37 -11.05 2.68
C SER A 17 -2.70 -9.60 2.31
N ALA A 18 -3.67 -8.97 2.99
CA ALA A 18 -3.99 -7.56 2.79
C ALA A 18 -2.80 -6.66 3.15
N TRP A 19 -2.17 -6.87 4.31
CA TRP A 19 -0.99 -6.12 4.73
C TRP A 19 0.16 -6.19 3.70
N ALA A 20 0.40 -7.37 3.14
CA ALA A 20 1.42 -7.58 2.13
C ALA A 20 1.12 -6.80 0.84
N VAL A 21 -0.12 -6.87 0.33
CA VAL A 21 -0.53 -6.14 -0.88
C VAL A 21 -0.41 -4.62 -0.65
N PHE A 22 -0.93 -4.10 0.45
CA PHE A 22 -0.81 -2.68 0.80
C PHE A 22 0.65 -2.22 0.88
N SER A 23 1.50 -2.99 1.56
CA SER A 23 2.94 -2.71 1.65
C SER A 23 3.63 -2.72 0.29
N MET A 24 3.29 -3.66 -0.59
CA MET A 24 3.86 -3.72 -1.94
C MET A 24 3.43 -2.54 -2.82
N MET A 25 2.21 -2.02 -2.62
CA MET A 25 1.72 -0.80 -3.29
C MET A 25 2.37 0.48 -2.76
N GLY A 26 3.02 0.43 -1.58
CA GLY A 26 3.64 1.59 -0.96
C GLY A 26 2.72 2.40 -0.05
N VAL A 27 1.55 1.87 0.32
CA VAL A 27 0.55 2.57 1.14
C VAL A 27 -0.08 1.65 2.16
N TYR A 28 -0.30 2.13 3.38
CA TYR A 28 -0.95 1.34 4.43
C TYR A 28 -1.90 2.21 5.27
N PRO A 29 -3.19 1.81 5.44
CA PRO A 29 -4.11 2.49 6.35
C PRO A 29 -3.78 2.07 7.79
N ASP A 30 -3.04 2.90 8.52
CA ASP A 30 -2.62 2.60 9.90
C ASP A 30 -3.78 2.79 10.91
N CYS A 31 -4.66 3.75 10.65
CA CYS A 31 -5.83 4.04 11.48
C CYS A 31 -7.12 3.94 10.63
N PRO A 32 -7.80 2.77 10.62
CA PRO A 32 -9.08 2.61 9.94
C PRO A 32 -10.15 3.44 10.68
N GLY A 33 -10.37 4.66 10.21
CA GLY A 33 -11.21 5.69 10.86
C GLY A 33 -10.70 7.10 10.59
N GLU A 34 -9.42 7.22 10.24
CA GLU A 34 -8.83 8.45 9.72
C GLU A 34 -8.61 8.30 8.22
N ALA A 35 -8.96 9.34 7.45
CA ALA A 35 -8.71 9.39 6.01
C ALA A 35 -7.24 9.71 5.73
N ALA A 36 -6.33 8.90 6.26
CA ALA A 36 -4.89 9.03 6.13
C ALA A 36 -4.23 7.68 5.82
N TYR A 37 -3.12 7.74 5.10
CA TYR A 37 -2.33 6.58 4.72
C TYR A 37 -0.87 6.81 5.09
N THR A 38 -0.25 5.76 5.62
CA THR A 38 1.18 5.70 5.83
C THR A 38 1.86 5.26 4.55
N LEU A 39 2.84 6.03 4.08
CA LEU A 39 3.62 5.71 2.89
C LEU A 39 4.77 4.78 3.24
N THR A 40 4.95 3.74 2.43
CA THR A 40 6.04 2.78 2.53
C THR A 40 6.78 2.71 1.19
N LYS A 41 7.88 1.98 1.12
CA LYS A 41 8.63 1.83 -0.13
C LYS A 41 7.93 0.81 -1.03
N PRO A 42 7.32 1.22 -2.16
CA PRO A 42 6.63 0.30 -3.04
C PRO A 42 7.61 -0.65 -3.72
N VAL A 43 7.15 -1.88 -3.93
CA VAL A 43 7.89 -2.92 -4.65
C VAL A 43 7.78 -2.68 -6.15
N PHE A 44 6.56 -2.45 -6.63
CA PHE A 44 6.25 -2.25 -8.04
C PHE A 44 6.42 -0.79 -8.48
N ASP A 45 6.77 -0.57 -9.75
CA ASP A 45 6.92 0.78 -10.31
C ASP A 45 5.56 1.43 -10.63
N THR A 46 4.53 0.63 -10.90
CA THR A 46 3.15 1.07 -11.14
C THR A 46 2.16 0.02 -10.66
N VAL A 47 1.09 0.46 -10.03
CA VAL A 47 -0.04 -0.38 -9.60
C VAL A 47 -1.32 0.25 -10.11
N GLU A 48 -2.18 -0.56 -10.72
CA GLU A 48 -3.49 -0.15 -11.20
C GLU A 48 -4.57 -0.91 -10.43
N ILE A 49 -5.56 -0.17 -9.90
CA ILE A 49 -6.71 -0.73 -9.19
C ILE A 49 -7.97 -0.40 -9.99
N ASP A 50 -8.69 -1.45 -10.38
CA ASP A 50 -10.00 -1.38 -11.06
C ASP A 50 -10.04 -0.46 -12.30
N GLY A 51 -8.91 -0.30 -13.01
CA GLY A 51 -8.82 0.61 -14.17
C GLY A 51 -9.01 2.09 -13.87
N LYS A 52 -9.07 2.47 -12.58
CA LYS A 52 -9.46 3.80 -12.12
C LYS A 52 -8.38 4.50 -11.32
N ILE A 53 -7.59 3.74 -10.56
CA ILE A 53 -6.57 4.31 -9.68
C ILE A 53 -5.21 3.81 -10.16
N LEU A 54 -4.39 4.73 -10.69
CA LEU A 54 -3.02 4.45 -11.08
C LEU A 54 -2.05 5.01 -10.03
N ILE A 55 -1.45 4.13 -9.23
CA ILE A 55 -0.43 4.48 -8.25
C ILE A 55 0.94 4.32 -8.90
N ARG A 56 1.70 5.42 -8.98
CA ARG A 56 3.07 5.39 -9.48
C ARG A 56 4.07 5.46 -8.35
N LYS A 57 5.13 4.69 -8.46
CA LYS A 57 6.23 4.70 -7.50
C LYS A 57 6.90 6.05 -7.45
N ASP A 58 6.85 6.67 -6.28
CA ASP A 58 7.69 7.82 -5.97
C ASP A 58 8.97 7.37 -5.27
N ARG A 59 10.12 7.76 -5.81
CA ARG A 59 11.44 7.50 -5.20
C ARG A 59 11.81 8.55 -4.15
N ARG A 60 10.98 9.58 -3.97
CA ARG A 60 11.21 10.73 -3.07
C ARG A 60 10.17 10.83 -1.96
N ILE A 61 9.81 9.69 -1.34
CA ILE A 61 8.95 9.69 -0.16
C ILE A 61 9.65 10.47 0.96
N ARG A 62 9.20 11.71 1.22
CA ARG A 62 9.70 12.59 2.28
C ARG A 62 8.73 12.67 3.47
N LYS A 63 7.47 12.31 3.25
CA LYS A 63 6.42 12.26 4.27
C LYS A 63 6.06 10.80 4.55
N TYR A 64 5.96 10.45 5.83
CA TYR A 64 5.57 9.12 6.26
C TYR A 64 4.06 8.93 6.30
N ARG A 65 3.29 10.02 6.43
CA ARG A 65 1.82 10.00 6.46
C ARG A 65 1.27 11.07 5.52
N VAL A 66 0.26 10.72 4.74
CA VAL A 66 -0.46 11.61 3.81
C VAL A 66 -1.96 11.44 4.00
N THR A 67 -2.74 12.51 3.82
CA THR A 67 -4.20 12.40 3.84
C THR A 67 -4.72 11.77 2.54
N HIS A 68 -5.97 11.31 2.53
CA HIS A 68 -6.61 10.73 1.35
C HIS A 68 -6.59 11.69 0.16
N ASP A 69 -6.89 12.98 0.39
CA ASP A 69 -6.85 13.99 -0.67
C ASP A 69 -5.43 14.27 -1.18
N GLU A 70 -4.44 14.32 -0.30
CA GLU A 70 -3.03 14.45 -0.70
C GLU A 70 -2.57 13.24 -1.50
N PHE A 71 -3.00 12.04 -1.09
CA PHE A 71 -2.72 10.79 -1.77
C PHE A 71 -3.27 10.79 -3.19
N LEU A 72 -4.56 11.12 -3.35
CA LEU A 72 -5.22 11.16 -4.64
C LEU A 72 -4.65 12.23 -5.57
N LYS A 73 -4.17 13.36 -5.05
CA LYS A 73 -3.60 14.43 -5.89
C LYS A 73 -2.16 14.15 -6.32
N THR A 74 -1.40 13.46 -5.48
CA THR A 74 0.06 13.36 -5.64
C THR A 74 0.49 12.02 -6.20
N TYR A 75 -0.14 10.93 -5.76
CA TYR A 75 0.32 9.56 -6.01
C TYR A 75 -0.65 8.74 -6.85
N ALA A 76 -1.96 9.01 -6.74
CA ALA A 76 -2.95 8.44 -7.64
C ALA A 76 -3.20 9.37 -8.83
N LYS A 77 -3.37 8.80 -10.01
CA LYS A 77 -3.92 9.48 -11.19
C LYS A 77 -5.02 8.64 -11.81
#